data_AF-A0A950I7D3-F1
#
_entry.id   AF-A0A950I7D3-F1
#
_cell.length_a   1.000
_cell.length_b   1.000
_cell.length_c   1.000
_cell.angle_alpha   90.00
_cell.angle_beta   90.00
_cell.angle_gamma   90.00
#
_symmetry.space_group_name_H-M   'P 1'
#
loop_
_entity.id
_entity.type
_entity.pdbx_description
1 polymer ?
#
loop_
_entity_poly.entity_id
_entity_poly.type
_entity_poly.pdbx_seq_one_letter_code
_entity_poly.pdbx_strand_id
1 'polypeptide(L)'
;MNWSDAFVPYGGGRKAPVGGLADEALLETLRNYKRQIAKRYRVIDASQMERILPAGNLWISPKLDGELWFLVKRGDDLALCAHNGRVIHGIPMLQDIAKRVTDAPDFVIAGELVAAIGAGRPRSPQLATAFADEQYVSNLAFHAFDLVADGDTDALGTAYVQRIEQLQSWLSEAGTVATVVGDAAAAGSHYREWVAAGNHEGLVVRSEQNVTYKIKPHFTIDVVVVAYGVRLVGEVRQLRELAVALVRDDGTLQLLGTVGGGFSEEERITWLARLEKLESDSSFRMANSEGTLSRFVRPELIIEVRCSDLLVSDSEDRPIRRMALSWDAERGYQPIGEQVTAVMLHPAFLRERTDKRVDAGDVGQGQVTSRVQFEDERSEAAPSEATGIIVERKVWTKETKGLVAVRKYALIETQRDGRDYPPFVLFMTDYSPGRADPLQTALRSAGSRDVAQLQIAAWIEENIKKGWNEVGGDAAA
;
A
#
# COMPACT_ATOMS: atom_id res chain seq x y z
N MET A 1 14.36 -4.97 -33.11
CA MET A 1 13.67 -4.29 -31.99
C MET A 1 14.53 -4.43 -30.75
N ASN A 2 14.56 -3.42 -29.88
CA ASN A 2 15.29 -3.51 -28.62
C ASN A 2 14.32 -3.42 -27.45
N TRP A 3 14.20 -4.50 -26.69
CA TRP A 3 13.32 -4.55 -25.51
C TRP A 3 13.97 -3.91 -24.28
N SER A 4 15.29 -3.98 -24.16
CA SER A 4 16.04 -3.47 -23.01
C SER A 4 17.54 -3.41 -23.32
N ASP A 5 18.20 -2.36 -22.84
CA ASP A 5 19.67 -2.27 -22.81
C ASP A 5 20.29 -2.90 -21.54
N ALA A 6 19.46 -3.31 -20.58
CA ALA A 6 19.89 -3.78 -19.26
C ALA A 6 19.68 -5.31 -19.08
N PHE A 7 19.77 -6.07 -20.18
CA PHE A 7 19.59 -7.51 -20.13
C PHE A 7 20.71 -8.24 -19.41
N VAL A 8 20.32 -9.23 -18.61
CA VAL A 8 21.20 -10.27 -18.06
C VAL A 8 20.73 -11.66 -18.53
N PRO A 9 21.63 -12.65 -18.67
CA PRO A 9 21.24 -14.03 -18.97
C PRO A 9 20.22 -14.58 -17.96
N TYR A 10 19.28 -15.40 -18.45
CA TYR A 10 18.29 -16.06 -17.61
C TYR A 10 17.62 -17.23 -18.35
N GLY A 11 17.85 -18.47 -17.91
CA GLY A 11 17.01 -19.62 -18.27
C GLY A 11 16.97 -19.94 -19.77
N GLY A 12 18.13 -19.89 -20.44
CA GLY A 12 18.23 -20.05 -21.89
C GLY A 12 17.81 -18.81 -22.71
N GLY A 13 17.35 -17.76 -22.04
CA GLY A 13 17.06 -16.45 -22.60
C GLY A 13 17.73 -15.34 -21.80
N ARG A 14 17.00 -14.25 -21.57
CA ARG A 14 17.47 -13.07 -20.85
C ARG A 14 16.34 -12.35 -20.12
N LYS A 15 16.67 -11.63 -19.06
CA LYS A 15 15.72 -10.78 -18.32
C LYS A 15 16.31 -9.40 -18.04
N ALA A 16 15.45 -8.40 -17.89
CA ALA A 16 15.80 -7.04 -17.52
C ALA A 16 15.13 -6.65 -16.19
N PRO A 17 15.79 -5.82 -15.35
CA PRO A 17 15.28 -5.44 -14.04
C PRO A 17 14.14 -4.41 -14.13
N VAL A 18 13.65 -3.95 -12.97
CA VAL A 18 12.67 -2.86 -12.86
C VAL A 18 13.16 -1.62 -13.62
N GLY A 19 12.27 -1.05 -14.43
CA GLY A 19 12.55 0.05 -15.36
C GLY A 19 13.52 -0.32 -16.48
N GLY A 20 13.67 -1.60 -16.82
CA GLY A 20 14.51 -2.09 -17.90
C GLY A 20 13.87 -2.01 -19.29
N LEU A 21 12.54 -1.93 -19.38
CA LEU A 21 11.81 -1.83 -20.64
C LEU A 21 12.15 -0.51 -21.35
N ALA A 22 12.69 -0.61 -22.58
CA ALA A 22 13.15 0.53 -23.35
C ALA A 22 12.01 1.34 -24.01
N ASP A 23 10.87 0.69 -24.28
CA ASP A 23 9.71 1.33 -24.91
C ASP A 23 8.81 2.01 -23.86
N GLU A 24 8.98 3.32 -23.70
CA GLU A 24 8.19 4.18 -22.79
C GLU A 24 6.69 4.17 -23.13
N ALA A 25 6.32 4.11 -24.41
CA ALA A 25 4.91 4.13 -24.82
C ALA A 25 4.21 2.81 -24.47
N LEU A 26 4.92 1.69 -24.68
CA LEU A 26 4.45 0.39 -24.21
C LEU A 26 4.36 0.38 -22.67
N LEU A 27 5.38 0.84 -21.96
CA LEU A 27 5.38 0.90 -20.49
C LEU A 27 4.16 1.66 -19.95
N GLU A 28 3.85 2.82 -20.53
CA GLU A 28 2.68 3.61 -20.16
C GLU A 28 1.36 2.87 -20.44
N THR A 29 1.29 2.11 -21.54
CA THR A 29 0.13 1.22 -21.84
C THR A 29 -0.04 0.17 -20.75
N LEU A 30 1.04 -0.51 -20.34
CA LEU A 30 1.00 -1.55 -19.30
C LEU A 30 0.58 -0.97 -17.93
N ARG A 31 1.11 0.20 -17.58
CA ARG A 31 0.75 0.93 -16.36
C ARG A 31 -0.71 1.36 -16.37
N ASN A 32 -1.21 1.86 -17.49
CA ASN A 32 -2.60 2.25 -17.65
C ASN A 32 -3.54 1.06 -17.49
N TYR A 33 -3.23 -0.10 -18.09
CA TYR A 33 -4.01 -1.30 -17.87
C TYR A 33 -4.07 -1.68 -16.37
N LYS A 34 -2.93 -1.73 -15.68
CA LYS A 34 -2.89 -2.04 -14.24
C LYS A 34 -3.75 -1.05 -13.42
N ARG A 35 -3.56 0.24 -13.64
CA ARG A 35 -4.24 1.32 -12.88
C ARG A 35 -5.73 1.40 -13.16
N GLN A 36 -6.14 1.27 -14.42
CA GLN A 36 -7.51 1.52 -14.84
C GLN A 36 -8.37 0.25 -14.83
N ILE A 37 -7.78 -0.93 -14.99
CA ILE A 37 -8.50 -2.21 -15.06
C ILE A 37 -8.20 -3.07 -13.83
N ALA A 38 -6.98 -3.58 -13.70
CA ALA A 38 -6.64 -4.59 -12.68
C ALA A 38 -6.85 -4.09 -11.23
N LYS A 39 -6.52 -2.83 -10.95
CA LYS A 39 -6.73 -2.22 -9.63
C LYS A 39 -8.19 -1.91 -9.29
N ARG A 40 -9.07 -1.85 -10.29
CA ARG A 40 -10.50 -1.54 -10.09
C ARG A 40 -11.34 -2.77 -9.76
N TYR A 41 -10.72 -3.94 -9.64
CA TYR A 41 -11.42 -5.18 -9.30
C TYR A 41 -12.01 -5.06 -7.89
N ARG A 42 -13.33 -5.24 -7.80
CA ARG A 42 -14.06 -5.09 -6.54
C ARG A 42 -13.84 -6.31 -5.66
N VAL A 43 -13.34 -6.08 -4.44
CA VAL A 43 -13.21 -7.15 -3.44
C VAL A 43 -14.58 -7.41 -2.85
N ILE A 44 -15.04 -8.67 -2.88
CA ILE A 44 -16.29 -9.04 -2.21
C ILE A 44 -16.06 -10.23 -1.29
N ASP A 45 -16.78 -10.21 -0.17
CA ASP A 45 -16.84 -11.33 0.76
C ASP A 45 -17.54 -12.52 0.08
N ALA A 46 -16.94 -13.70 0.19
CA ALA A 46 -17.51 -14.90 -0.38
C ALA A 46 -18.93 -15.20 0.14
N SER A 47 -19.20 -14.90 1.41
CA SER A 47 -20.52 -15.07 2.02
C SER A 47 -21.58 -14.11 1.45
N GLN A 48 -21.18 -13.07 0.72
CA GLN A 48 -22.06 -12.05 0.18
C GLN A 48 -22.14 -12.12 -1.35
N MET A 49 -21.44 -13.06 -1.99
CA MET A 49 -21.28 -13.07 -3.44
C MET A 49 -22.62 -13.19 -4.17
N GLU A 50 -23.52 -14.08 -3.74
CA GLU A 50 -24.82 -14.29 -4.39
C GLU A 50 -25.72 -13.06 -4.31
N ARG A 51 -25.51 -12.20 -3.31
CA ARG A 51 -26.25 -10.94 -3.14
C ARG A 51 -25.64 -9.78 -3.92
N ILE A 52 -24.31 -9.75 -4.08
CA ILE A 52 -23.58 -8.61 -4.66
C ILE A 52 -23.37 -8.78 -6.17
N LEU A 53 -23.19 -10.02 -6.64
CA LEU A 53 -22.98 -10.29 -8.05
C LEU A 53 -24.25 -9.93 -8.84
N PRO A 54 -24.11 -9.24 -9.99
CA PRO A 54 -25.25 -8.85 -10.80
C PRO A 54 -25.89 -10.07 -11.46
N ALA A 55 -27.16 -9.94 -11.82
CA ALA A 55 -27.84 -10.90 -12.69
C ALA A 55 -27.28 -10.83 -14.13
N GLY A 56 -27.47 -11.92 -14.90
CA GLY A 56 -26.95 -12.07 -16.26
C GLY A 56 -25.76 -13.03 -16.32
N ASN A 57 -25.09 -13.09 -17.48
CA ASN A 57 -23.92 -13.94 -17.62
C ASN A 57 -22.73 -13.39 -16.83
N LEU A 58 -22.07 -14.30 -16.12
CA LEU A 58 -20.83 -14.07 -15.41
C LEU A 58 -19.76 -14.98 -16.01
N TRP A 59 -18.60 -14.40 -16.31
CA TRP A 59 -17.40 -15.15 -16.69
C TRP A 59 -16.58 -15.39 -15.42
N ILE A 60 -16.55 -16.64 -15.00
CA ILE A 60 -15.99 -17.10 -13.73
C ILE A 60 -14.68 -17.83 -14.02
N SER A 61 -13.58 -17.30 -13.49
CA SER A 61 -12.25 -17.86 -13.64
C SER A 61 -11.61 -18.09 -12.27
N PRO A 62 -10.73 -19.09 -12.10
CA PRO A 62 -9.93 -19.19 -10.89
C PRO A 62 -9.04 -17.96 -10.77
N LYS A 63 -8.90 -17.43 -9.56
CA LYS A 63 -7.87 -16.44 -9.27
C LYS A 63 -6.55 -17.18 -9.07
N LEU A 64 -5.65 -16.99 -10.03
CA LEU A 64 -4.27 -17.42 -9.93
C LEU A 64 -3.49 -16.49 -8.96
N ASP A 65 -2.49 -17.05 -8.29
CA ASP A 65 -1.65 -16.39 -7.29
C ASP A 65 -0.25 -16.24 -7.86
N GLY A 66 -0.11 -15.28 -8.77
CA GLY A 66 1.13 -14.96 -9.45
C GLY A 66 1.32 -13.45 -9.53
N GLU A 67 1.92 -13.00 -10.63
CA GLU A 67 2.09 -11.59 -10.93
C GLU A 67 1.41 -11.24 -12.26
N LEU A 68 0.89 -10.01 -12.34
CA LEU A 68 0.41 -9.44 -13.60
C LEU A 68 1.58 -9.20 -14.55
N TRP A 69 1.59 -9.92 -15.67
CA TRP A 69 2.54 -9.74 -16.76
C TRP A 69 1.81 -9.59 -18.09
N PHE A 70 2.51 -9.04 -19.07
CA PHE A 70 1.98 -8.79 -20.40
C PHE A 70 2.81 -9.55 -21.43
N LEU A 71 2.16 -10.41 -22.21
CA LEU A 71 2.77 -11.03 -23.37
C LEU A 71 2.63 -10.06 -24.54
N VAL A 72 3.75 -9.64 -25.11
CA VAL A 72 3.81 -8.61 -26.14
C VAL A 72 4.47 -9.17 -27.38
N LYS A 73 3.76 -9.13 -28.52
CA LYS A 73 4.29 -9.47 -29.84
C LYS A 73 4.51 -8.20 -30.66
N ARG A 74 5.68 -8.12 -31.29
CA ARG A 74 6.07 -7.02 -32.18
C ARG A 74 6.83 -7.56 -33.38
N GLY A 75 6.21 -7.53 -34.56
CA GLY A 75 6.68 -8.27 -35.72
C GLY A 75 6.80 -9.75 -35.37
N ASP A 76 7.97 -10.35 -35.63
CA ASP A 76 8.25 -11.76 -35.32
C ASP A 76 8.82 -11.98 -33.92
N ASP A 77 8.94 -10.93 -33.10
CA ASP A 77 9.55 -11.00 -31.78
C ASP A 77 8.50 -10.97 -30.64
N LEU A 78 8.82 -11.64 -29.53
CA LEU A 78 7.90 -11.89 -28.42
C LEU A 78 8.62 -11.76 -27.08
N ALA A 79 8.06 -10.97 -26.16
CA ALA A 79 8.56 -10.81 -24.81
C ALA A 79 7.44 -10.82 -23.76
N LEU A 80 7.79 -11.17 -22.53
CA LEU A 80 6.96 -10.86 -21.36
C LEU A 80 7.46 -9.55 -20.75
N CYS A 81 6.55 -8.60 -20.55
CA CYS A 81 6.83 -7.30 -19.96
C CYS A 81 5.95 -7.10 -18.72
N ALA A 82 6.50 -6.57 -17.64
CA ALA A 82 5.74 -6.18 -16.46
C ALA A 82 5.43 -4.67 -16.49
N HIS A 83 4.37 -4.25 -15.80
CA HIS A 83 4.01 -2.82 -15.67
C HIS A 83 5.09 -1.96 -15.00
N ASN A 84 6.02 -2.57 -14.26
CA ASN A 84 7.16 -1.90 -13.63
C ASN A 84 8.42 -1.93 -14.51
N GLY A 85 8.30 -2.37 -15.76
CA GLY A 85 9.37 -2.34 -16.75
C GLY A 85 10.34 -3.51 -16.69
N ARG A 86 10.08 -4.54 -15.87
CA ARG A 86 10.81 -5.82 -16.02
C ARG A 86 10.48 -6.45 -17.38
N VAL A 87 11.47 -7.13 -17.96
CA VAL A 87 11.31 -7.83 -19.25
C VAL A 87 11.88 -9.24 -19.13
N ILE A 88 11.21 -10.23 -19.73
CA ILE A 88 11.73 -11.59 -19.94
C ILE A 88 11.62 -11.91 -21.43
N HIS A 89 12.72 -12.42 -22.01
CA HIS A 89 12.83 -12.66 -23.44
C HIS A 89 13.57 -13.97 -23.71
N GLY A 90 13.14 -14.72 -24.73
CA GLY A 90 13.87 -15.87 -25.26
C GLY A 90 13.85 -17.16 -24.41
N ILE A 91 13.19 -17.19 -23.25
CA ILE A 91 13.06 -18.43 -22.44
C ILE A 91 12.21 -19.50 -23.16
N PRO A 92 12.36 -20.81 -22.83
CA PRO A 92 11.69 -21.90 -23.55
C PRO A 92 10.17 -21.72 -23.73
N MET A 93 9.47 -21.29 -22.68
CA MET A 93 8.03 -21.02 -22.74
C MET A 93 7.68 -19.99 -23.84
N LEU A 94 8.46 -18.92 -23.97
CA LEU A 94 8.24 -17.89 -25.00
C LEU A 94 8.53 -18.42 -26.40
N GLN A 95 9.53 -19.29 -26.56
CA GLN A 95 9.82 -19.93 -27.83
C GLN A 95 8.66 -20.82 -28.30
N ASP A 96 8.01 -21.53 -27.37
CA ASP A 96 6.85 -22.37 -27.69
C ASP A 96 5.57 -21.57 -27.93
N ILE A 97 5.43 -20.41 -27.30
CA ILE A 97 4.33 -19.49 -27.62
C ILE A 97 4.56 -18.85 -28.99
N ALA A 98 5.78 -18.38 -29.28
CA ALA A 98 6.12 -17.73 -30.55
C ALA A 98 5.74 -18.59 -31.77
N LYS A 99 5.97 -19.91 -31.72
CA LYS A 99 5.57 -20.85 -32.79
C LYS A 99 4.06 -20.86 -33.05
N ARG A 100 3.24 -20.67 -32.02
CA ARG A 100 1.77 -20.71 -32.10
C ARG A 100 1.18 -19.40 -32.60
N VAL A 101 1.85 -18.28 -32.31
CA VAL A 101 1.36 -16.94 -32.64
C VAL A 101 2.05 -16.32 -33.85
N THR A 102 2.76 -17.10 -34.66
CA THR A 102 3.53 -16.63 -35.83
C THR A 102 2.69 -15.72 -36.74
N ASP A 103 1.50 -16.18 -37.11
CA ASP A 103 0.59 -15.46 -38.02
C ASP A 103 -0.33 -14.45 -37.31
N ALA A 104 -0.21 -14.30 -35.99
CA ALA A 104 -0.98 -13.31 -35.24
C ALA A 104 -0.41 -11.90 -35.52
N PRO A 105 -1.26 -10.86 -35.53
CA PRO A 105 -0.79 -9.48 -35.56
C PRO A 105 0.07 -9.14 -34.32
N ASP A 106 0.64 -7.94 -34.29
CA ASP A 106 1.16 -7.38 -33.05
C ASP A 106 0.06 -7.37 -31.98
N PHE A 107 0.41 -7.61 -30.72
CA PHE A 107 -0.59 -7.60 -29.66
C PHE A 107 0.03 -7.26 -28.31
N VAL A 108 -0.85 -6.88 -27.38
CA VAL A 108 -0.56 -6.82 -25.94
C VAL A 108 -1.63 -7.64 -25.21
N ILE A 109 -1.21 -8.72 -24.56
CA ILE A 109 -2.08 -9.64 -23.83
C ILE A 109 -1.76 -9.54 -22.34
N ALA A 110 -2.77 -9.27 -21.51
CA ALA A 110 -2.63 -9.34 -20.06
C ALA A 110 -2.84 -10.78 -19.58
N GLY A 111 -1.98 -11.24 -18.68
CA GLY A 111 -2.07 -12.56 -18.10
C GLY A 111 -1.41 -12.65 -16.73
N GLU A 112 -1.64 -13.78 -16.07
CA GLU A 112 -0.94 -14.11 -14.83
C GLU A 112 0.29 -14.95 -15.16
N LEU A 113 1.47 -14.49 -14.74
CA LEU A 113 2.66 -15.33 -14.70
C LEU A 113 2.70 -16.02 -13.34
N VAL A 114 2.87 -17.34 -13.33
CA VAL A 114 3.00 -18.15 -12.11
C VAL A 114 4.26 -19.02 -12.16
N ALA A 115 4.74 -19.43 -10.98
CA ALA A 115 5.82 -20.41 -10.85
C ALA A 115 5.34 -21.60 -10.01
N ALA A 116 5.16 -22.77 -10.62
CA ALA A 116 4.73 -23.98 -9.93
C ALA A 116 5.93 -24.70 -9.28
N ILE A 117 6.37 -24.23 -8.10
CA ILE A 117 7.52 -24.80 -7.37
C ILE A 117 7.04 -25.59 -6.15
N GLY A 118 7.35 -26.88 -6.11
CA GLY A 118 6.97 -27.77 -5.00
C GLY A 118 5.54 -28.29 -5.08
N ALA A 119 4.98 -28.71 -3.95
CA ALA A 119 3.64 -29.29 -3.88
C ALA A 119 2.56 -28.23 -3.62
N GLY A 120 1.39 -28.43 -4.20
CA GLY A 120 0.23 -27.54 -4.05
C GLY A 120 0.13 -26.49 -5.15
N ARG A 121 -0.79 -25.54 -4.98
CA ARG A 121 -1.01 -24.47 -5.95
C ARG A 121 0.15 -23.45 -5.96
N PRO A 122 0.42 -22.80 -7.11
CA PRO A 122 1.36 -21.69 -7.16
C PRO A 122 1.01 -20.57 -6.18
N ARG A 123 2.05 -19.85 -5.73
CA ARG A 123 2.02 -18.70 -4.83
C ARG A 123 2.93 -17.61 -5.39
N SER A 124 2.49 -16.36 -5.33
CA SER A 124 3.26 -15.22 -5.85
C SER A 124 4.72 -15.14 -5.34
N PRO A 125 5.06 -15.44 -4.07
CA PRO A 125 6.45 -15.56 -3.61
C PRO A 125 7.35 -16.50 -4.44
N GLN A 126 6.80 -17.53 -5.07
CA GLN A 126 7.57 -18.50 -5.84
C GLN A 126 8.12 -17.90 -7.14
N LEU A 127 7.56 -16.79 -7.65
CA LEU A 127 8.12 -16.08 -8.79
C LEU A 127 9.46 -15.44 -8.45
N ALA A 128 9.61 -14.87 -7.25
CA ALA A 128 10.90 -14.36 -6.79
C ALA A 128 11.94 -15.48 -6.73
N THR A 129 11.56 -16.66 -6.24
CA THR A 129 12.41 -17.87 -6.29
C THR A 129 12.78 -18.25 -7.72
N ALA A 130 11.80 -18.28 -8.63
CA ALA A 130 12.04 -18.62 -10.03
C ALA A 130 12.98 -17.63 -10.72
N PHE A 131 12.80 -16.32 -10.47
CA PHE A 131 13.67 -15.30 -11.02
C PHE A 131 15.07 -15.32 -10.41
N ALA A 132 15.23 -15.73 -9.16
CA ALA A 132 16.53 -15.80 -8.50
C ALA A 132 17.37 -17.01 -8.96
N ASP A 133 16.72 -18.10 -9.38
CA ASP A 133 17.40 -19.35 -9.71
C ASP A 133 16.86 -19.98 -11.00
N GLU A 134 17.74 -20.04 -12.01
CA GLU A 134 17.40 -20.51 -13.35
C GLU A 134 16.93 -21.97 -13.40
N GLN A 135 17.21 -22.79 -12.38
CA GLN A 135 16.72 -24.18 -12.32
C GLN A 135 15.18 -24.27 -12.36
N TYR A 136 14.49 -23.19 -11.97
CA TYR A 136 13.03 -23.13 -11.90
C TYR A 136 12.39 -22.44 -13.12
N VAL A 137 13.16 -22.06 -14.14
CA VAL A 137 12.62 -21.39 -15.33
C VAL A 137 11.57 -22.26 -16.04
N SER A 138 11.76 -23.57 -16.07
CA SER A 138 10.79 -24.52 -16.64
C SER A 138 9.47 -24.60 -15.87
N ASN A 139 9.41 -24.07 -14.64
CA ASN A 139 8.20 -24.03 -13.82
C ASN A 139 7.37 -22.77 -14.06
N LEU A 140 7.85 -21.83 -14.88
CA LEU A 140 7.10 -20.64 -15.27
C LEU A 140 5.97 -21.01 -16.23
N ALA A 141 4.77 -20.49 -15.97
CA ALA A 141 3.61 -20.61 -16.84
C ALA A 141 2.89 -19.26 -16.94
N PHE A 142 2.51 -18.88 -18.15
CA PHE A 142 1.72 -17.69 -18.42
C PHE A 142 0.29 -18.07 -18.80
N HIS A 143 -0.69 -17.49 -18.11
CA HIS A 143 -2.10 -17.71 -18.35
C HIS A 143 -2.78 -16.40 -18.75
N ALA A 144 -3.09 -16.26 -20.04
CA ALA A 144 -3.74 -15.07 -20.59
C ALA A 144 -5.17 -14.94 -20.07
N PHE A 145 -5.60 -13.71 -19.72
CA PHE A 145 -6.96 -13.47 -19.26
C PHE A 145 -7.61 -12.22 -19.86
N ASP A 146 -6.87 -11.38 -20.60
CA ASP A 146 -7.44 -10.22 -21.28
C ASP A 146 -6.60 -9.80 -22.49
N LEU A 147 -7.25 -9.26 -23.51
CA LEU A 147 -6.61 -8.69 -24.68
C LEU A 147 -6.61 -7.17 -24.54
N VAL A 148 -5.43 -6.56 -24.50
CA VAL A 148 -5.25 -5.11 -24.32
C VAL A 148 -5.17 -4.42 -25.67
N ALA A 149 -4.39 -4.96 -26.60
CA ALA A 149 -4.26 -4.44 -27.95
C ALA A 149 -4.22 -5.58 -28.98
N ASP A 150 -4.87 -5.34 -30.12
CA ASP A 150 -4.90 -6.21 -31.30
C ASP A 150 -4.47 -5.40 -32.53
N GLY A 151 -3.23 -5.60 -32.97
CA GLY A 151 -2.51 -4.70 -33.86
C GLY A 151 -2.43 -3.29 -33.26
N ASP A 152 -2.91 -2.31 -34.02
CA ASP A 152 -3.00 -0.91 -33.62
C ASP A 152 -4.34 -0.57 -32.93
N THR A 153 -5.21 -1.56 -32.69
CA THR A 153 -6.54 -1.35 -32.10
C THR A 153 -6.50 -1.55 -30.59
N ASP A 154 -7.09 -0.61 -29.85
CA ASP A 154 -7.40 -0.80 -28.43
C ASP A 154 -8.51 -1.86 -28.29
N ALA A 155 -8.13 -3.05 -27.86
CA ALA A 155 -9.04 -4.18 -27.76
C ALA A 155 -10.00 -4.04 -26.58
N LEU A 156 -9.71 -3.18 -25.58
CA LEU A 156 -10.54 -3.03 -24.38
C LEU A 156 -11.94 -2.49 -24.68
N GLY A 157 -12.13 -1.85 -25.84
CA GLY A 157 -13.43 -1.41 -26.33
C GLY A 157 -14.34 -2.53 -26.86
N THR A 158 -13.82 -3.74 -27.08
CA THR A 158 -14.58 -4.91 -27.57
C THR A 158 -15.18 -5.71 -26.41
N ALA A 159 -16.17 -6.57 -26.69
CA ALA A 159 -16.78 -7.38 -25.64
C ALA A 159 -15.79 -8.42 -25.08
N TYR A 160 -15.80 -8.67 -23.76
CA TYR A 160 -14.88 -9.62 -23.12
C TYR A 160 -14.89 -11.01 -23.76
N VAL A 161 -16.07 -11.49 -24.18
CA VAL A 161 -16.21 -12.78 -24.87
C VAL A 161 -15.41 -12.84 -26.17
N GLN A 162 -15.41 -11.76 -26.97
CA GLN A 162 -14.63 -11.69 -28.21
C GLN A 162 -13.13 -11.69 -27.91
N ARG A 163 -12.73 -11.00 -26.83
CA ARG A 163 -11.33 -10.97 -26.40
C ARG A 163 -10.85 -12.34 -25.97
N ILE A 164 -11.61 -13.07 -25.15
CA ILE A 164 -11.19 -14.40 -24.69
C ILE A 164 -11.20 -15.42 -25.84
N GLU A 165 -12.16 -15.35 -26.77
CA GLU A 165 -12.18 -16.18 -27.99
C GLU A 165 -10.93 -15.92 -28.85
N GLN A 166 -10.57 -14.65 -29.04
CA GLN A 166 -9.36 -14.28 -29.78
C GLN A 166 -8.10 -14.83 -29.10
N LEU A 167 -7.99 -14.70 -27.77
CA LEU A 167 -6.87 -15.27 -27.00
C LEU A 167 -6.79 -16.79 -27.14
N GLN A 168 -7.93 -17.48 -27.07
CA GLN A 168 -7.99 -18.94 -27.22
C GLN A 168 -7.59 -19.38 -28.64
N SER A 169 -7.90 -18.59 -29.67
CA SER A 169 -7.47 -18.89 -31.04
C SER A 169 -5.94 -18.85 -31.21
N TRP A 170 -5.26 -17.98 -30.46
CA TRP A 170 -3.79 -17.82 -30.52
C TRP A 170 -3.04 -18.73 -29.54
N LEU A 171 -3.57 -18.91 -28.33
CA LEU A 171 -2.86 -19.54 -27.22
C LEU A 171 -3.43 -20.91 -26.82
N SER A 172 -4.53 -21.35 -27.44
CA SER A 172 -5.38 -22.47 -27.01
C SER A 172 -6.00 -22.24 -25.63
N GLU A 173 -6.98 -23.07 -25.26
CA GLU A 173 -7.59 -23.02 -23.93
C GLU A 173 -6.55 -23.16 -22.80
N ALA A 174 -5.53 -24.01 -22.98
CA ALA A 174 -4.48 -24.26 -22.00
C ALA A 174 -3.57 -23.03 -21.75
N GLY A 175 -3.45 -22.13 -22.72
CA GLY A 175 -2.69 -20.87 -22.58
C GLY A 175 -3.51 -19.72 -22.01
N THR A 176 -4.81 -19.93 -21.77
CA THR A 176 -5.73 -18.95 -21.18
C THR A 176 -6.15 -19.37 -19.77
N VAL A 177 -6.64 -18.42 -18.98
CA VAL A 177 -7.30 -18.75 -17.72
C VAL A 177 -8.61 -19.49 -18.01
N ALA A 178 -8.79 -20.66 -17.39
CA ALA A 178 -10.03 -21.42 -17.49
C ALA A 178 -11.22 -20.52 -17.10
N THR A 179 -12.19 -20.40 -17.99
CA THR A 179 -13.31 -19.47 -17.81
C THR A 179 -14.61 -20.19 -18.08
N VAL A 180 -15.49 -20.24 -17.09
CA VAL A 180 -16.83 -20.83 -17.18
C VAL A 180 -17.86 -19.71 -17.19
N VAL A 181 -18.85 -19.83 -18.06
CA VAL A 181 -19.99 -18.90 -18.10
C VAL A 181 -21.11 -19.44 -17.22
N GLY A 182 -21.64 -18.61 -16.32
CA GLY A 182 -22.72 -18.98 -15.42
C GLY A 182 -23.34 -17.78 -14.71
N ASP A 183 -24.08 -18.05 -13.65
CA ASP A 183 -24.69 -17.03 -12.79
C ASP A 183 -24.01 -16.97 -11.41
N ALA A 184 -24.60 -16.20 -10.48
CA ALA A 184 -24.07 -16.08 -9.13
C ALA A 184 -24.07 -17.41 -8.34
N ALA A 185 -25.02 -18.31 -8.61
CA ALA A 185 -25.08 -19.62 -7.99
C ALA A 185 -24.00 -20.57 -8.54
N ALA A 186 -23.70 -20.48 -9.83
CA ALA A 186 -22.56 -21.15 -10.45
C ALA A 186 -21.24 -20.65 -9.84
N ALA A 187 -21.08 -19.33 -9.64
CA ALA A 187 -19.93 -18.76 -8.96
C ALA A 187 -19.77 -19.31 -7.53
N GLY A 188 -20.87 -19.40 -6.77
CA GLY A 188 -20.86 -20.02 -5.43
C GLY A 188 -20.46 -21.49 -5.43
N SER A 189 -20.88 -22.25 -6.44
CA SER A 189 -20.51 -23.66 -6.60
C SER A 189 -19.03 -23.83 -6.94
N HIS A 190 -18.52 -23.07 -7.91
CA HIS A 190 -17.10 -23.06 -8.25
C HIS A 190 -16.23 -22.52 -7.11
N TYR A 191 -16.71 -21.58 -6.30
CA TYR A 191 -15.96 -21.14 -5.12
C TYR A 191 -15.73 -22.30 -4.14
N ARG A 192 -16.75 -23.12 -3.87
CA ARG A 192 -16.60 -24.30 -3.01
C ARG A 192 -15.67 -25.34 -3.61
N GLU A 193 -15.77 -25.59 -4.91
CA GLU A 193 -14.97 -26.61 -5.60
C GLU A 193 -13.50 -26.19 -5.79
N TRP A 194 -13.25 -24.96 -6.23
CA TRP A 194 -11.93 -24.47 -6.64
C TRP A 194 -11.17 -23.83 -5.49
N VAL A 195 -11.86 -23.15 -4.57
CA VAL A 195 -11.22 -22.34 -3.52
C VAL A 195 -11.26 -23.09 -2.19
N ALA A 196 -12.43 -23.59 -1.77
CA ALA A 196 -12.54 -24.25 -0.47
C ALA A 196 -11.78 -25.59 -0.41
N ALA A 197 -11.56 -26.24 -1.56
CA ALA A 197 -10.67 -27.40 -1.67
C ALA A 197 -9.16 -27.06 -1.68
N GLY A 198 -8.81 -25.77 -1.68
CA GLY A 198 -7.42 -25.30 -1.65
C GLY A 198 -6.70 -25.23 -3.00
N ASN A 199 -7.41 -25.43 -4.12
CA ASN A 199 -6.81 -25.49 -5.46
C ASN A 199 -6.43 -24.10 -5.99
N HIS A 200 -7.18 -23.06 -5.64
CA HIS A 200 -6.97 -21.68 -6.11
C HIS A 200 -7.04 -20.64 -4.98
N GLU A 201 -6.52 -19.44 -5.23
CA GLU A 201 -6.55 -18.34 -4.24
C GLU A 201 -7.96 -17.79 -4.01
N GLY A 202 -8.78 -17.86 -5.04
CA GLY A 202 -10.10 -17.25 -5.07
C GLY A 202 -10.73 -17.40 -6.45
N LEU A 203 -11.70 -16.56 -6.74
CA LEU A 203 -12.30 -16.39 -8.06
C LEU A 203 -12.08 -14.97 -8.59
N VAL A 204 -11.98 -14.87 -9.91
CA VAL A 204 -12.21 -13.63 -10.65
C VAL A 204 -13.53 -13.80 -11.40
N VAL A 205 -14.47 -12.90 -11.16
CA VAL A 205 -15.79 -12.92 -11.81
C VAL A 205 -15.97 -11.64 -12.59
N ARG A 206 -16.19 -11.74 -13.90
CA ARG A 206 -16.48 -10.59 -14.77
C ARG A 206 -17.96 -10.60 -15.14
N SER A 207 -18.62 -9.45 -15.07
CA SER A 207 -20.01 -9.31 -15.50
C SER A 207 -20.13 -8.74 -16.91
N GLU A 208 -21.32 -8.87 -17.51
CA GLU A 208 -21.65 -8.25 -18.82
C GLU A 208 -21.47 -6.73 -18.82
N GLN A 209 -21.60 -6.09 -17.65
CA GLN A 209 -21.39 -4.65 -17.48
C GLN A 209 -19.91 -4.27 -17.29
N ASN A 210 -18.98 -5.18 -17.64
CA ASN A 210 -17.53 -5.02 -17.50
C ASN A 210 -17.06 -4.72 -16.06
N VAL A 211 -17.85 -5.09 -15.05
CA VAL A 211 -17.40 -5.03 -13.66
C VAL A 211 -16.68 -6.33 -13.32
N THR A 212 -15.45 -6.22 -12.83
CA THR A 212 -14.68 -7.37 -12.37
C THR A 212 -14.65 -7.42 -10.86
N TYR A 213 -14.92 -8.60 -10.30
CA TYR A 213 -14.94 -8.90 -8.88
C TYR A 213 -13.82 -9.89 -8.57
N LYS A 214 -13.14 -9.69 -7.44
CA LYS A 214 -12.23 -10.68 -6.86
C LYS A 214 -12.83 -11.20 -5.56
N ILE A 215 -12.96 -12.53 -5.47
CA ILE A 215 -13.62 -13.23 -4.37
C ILE A 215 -12.58 -14.14 -3.73
N LYS A 216 -12.15 -13.80 -2.51
CA LYS A 216 -11.10 -14.52 -1.79
C LYS A 216 -11.59 -14.92 -0.40
N PRO A 217 -11.05 -16.01 0.19
CA PRO A 217 -11.24 -16.26 1.59
C PRO A 217 -10.58 -15.14 2.41
N HIS A 218 -11.17 -14.83 3.56
CA HIS A 218 -10.50 -13.99 4.54
C HIS A 218 -9.30 -14.72 5.13
N PHE A 219 -8.37 -13.95 5.67
CA PHE A 219 -7.30 -14.45 6.51
C PHE A 219 -7.19 -13.58 7.76
N THR A 220 -6.47 -14.06 8.76
CA THR A 220 -6.24 -13.32 9.99
C THR A 220 -4.77 -12.92 10.11
N ILE A 221 -4.55 -11.81 10.79
CA ILE A 221 -3.22 -11.29 11.16
C ILE A 221 -3.31 -10.95 12.65
N ASP A 222 -2.30 -11.38 13.41
CA ASP A 222 -2.14 -10.95 14.79
C ASP A 222 -1.27 -9.69 14.83
N VAL A 223 -1.77 -8.65 15.49
CA VAL A 223 -1.17 -7.30 15.47
C VAL A 223 -1.16 -6.68 16.86
N VAL A 224 -0.19 -5.79 17.09
CA VAL A 224 -0.03 -5.04 18.35
C VAL A 224 -0.86 -3.77 18.30
N VAL A 225 -1.59 -3.46 19.36
CA VAL A 225 -2.30 -2.17 19.52
C VAL A 225 -1.32 -1.11 19.99
N VAL A 226 -1.20 -0.02 19.23
CA VAL A 226 -0.25 1.07 19.53
C VAL A 226 -0.92 2.40 19.84
N ALA A 227 -2.12 2.62 19.31
CA ALA A 227 -2.91 3.82 19.62
C ALA A 227 -4.41 3.57 19.39
N TYR A 228 -5.25 4.52 19.78
CA TYR A 228 -6.70 4.46 19.54
C TYR A 228 -7.32 5.83 19.25
N GLY A 229 -8.47 5.79 18.58
CA GLY A 229 -9.36 6.92 18.35
C GLY A 229 -10.66 6.78 19.16
N VAL A 230 -11.24 7.92 19.54
CA VAL A 230 -12.50 8.00 20.30
C VAL A 230 -13.58 8.61 19.42
N ARG A 231 -14.83 8.14 19.55
CA ARG A 231 -16.03 8.78 19.01
C ARG A 231 -17.05 9.06 20.12
N LEU A 232 -17.97 9.97 19.85
CA LEU A 232 -19.15 10.21 20.69
C LEU A 232 -20.39 9.65 19.99
N VAL A 233 -21.17 8.85 20.70
CA VAL A 233 -22.49 8.37 20.27
C VAL A 233 -23.50 8.87 21.30
N GLY A 234 -24.25 9.92 20.94
CA GLY A 234 -24.97 10.73 21.91
C GLY A 234 -23.99 11.35 22.91
N GLU A 235 -24.17 11.06 24.20
CA GLU A 235 -23.27 11.52 25.27
C GLU A 235 -22.23 10.47 25.69
N VAL A 236 -22.23 9.29 25.06
CA VAL A 236 -21.36 8.17 25.44
C VAL A 236 -20.08 8.21 24.62
N ARG A 237 -18.93 8.27 25.31
CA ARG A 237 -17.60 8.09 24.71
C ARG A 237 -17.36 6.61 24.44
N GLN A 238 -16.94 6.29 23.23
CA GLN A 238 -16.69 4.92 22.79
C GLN A 238 -15.42 4.81 21.96
N LEU A 239 -14.81 3.62 21.94
CA LEU A 239 -13.76 3.29 20.99
C LEU A 239 -14.29 3.44 19.55
N ARG A 240 -13.58 4.23 18.74
CA ARG A 240 -13.82 4.34 17.31
C ARG A 240 -13.03 3.29 16.54
N GLU A 241 -11.72 3.30 16.73
CA GLU A 241 -10.76 2.48 16.01
C GLU A 241 -9.47 2.30 16.82
N LEU A 242 -8.78 1.19 16.58
CA LEU A 242 -7.42 0.94 17.07
C LEU A 242 -6.43 1.18 15.94
N ALA A 243 -5.32 1.84 16.22
CA ALA A 243 -4.17 1.80 15.34
C ALA A 243 -3.26 0.64 15.74
N VAL A 244 -2.80 -0.10 14.74
CA VAL A 244 -2.11 -1.37 14.94
C VAL A 244 -0.80 -1.45 14.18
N ALA A 245 0.12 -2.26 14.70
CA ALA A 245 1.46 -2.45 14.16
C ALA A 245 1.88 -3.93 14.15
N LEU A 246 2.86 -4.24 13.30
CA LEU A 246 3.62 -5.48 13.34
C LEU A 246 4.99 -5.23 13.98
N VAL A 247 5.54 -6.23 14.64
CA VAL A 247 6.90 -6.17 15.18
C VAL A 247 7.90 -6.49 14.07
N ARG A 248 8.93 -5.66 13.93
CA ARG A 248 10.05 -5.85 13.01
C ARG A 248 11.13 -6.69 13.69
N ASP A 249 12.03 -7.30 12.91
CA ASP A 249 13.08 -8.17 13.46
C ASP A 249 14.05 -7.43 14.41
N ASP A 250 14.19 -6.12 14.24
CA ASP A 250 14.95 -5.22 15.11
C ASP A 250 14.18 -4.77 16.37
N GLY A 251 12.95 -5.29 16.58
CA GLY A 251 12.07 -4.96 17.69
C GLY A 251 11.23 -3.68 17.51
N THR A 252 11.41 -2.96 16.40
CA THR A 252 10.63 -1.75 16.13
C THR A 252 9.22 -2.08 15.63
N LEU A 253 8.31 -1.11 15.66
CA LEU A 253 6.88 -1.31 15.36
C LEU A 253 6.53 -0.69 14.01
N GLN A 254 6.16 -1.52 13.04
CA GLN A 254 5.70 -1.10 11.72
C GLN A 254 4.19 -0.84 11.75
N LEU A 255 3.75 0.41 11.62
CA LEU A 255 2.32 0.71 11.50
C LEU A 255 1.72 0.00 10.27
N LEU A 256 0.58 -0.67 10.47
CA LEU A 256 -0.15 -1.42 9.44
C LEU A 256 -1.48 -0.77 9.06
N GLY A 257 -2.05 0.07 9.93
CA GLY A 257 -3.29 0.80 9.69
C GLY A 257 -4.19 0.87 10.91
N THR A 258 -5.49 1.05 10.67
CA THR A 258 -6.50 1.11 11.74
C THR A 258 -7.53 -0.02 11.62
N VAL A 259 -8.11 -0.39 12.76
CA VAL A 259 -9.15 -1.41 12.90
C VAL A 259 -10.35 -0.77 13.62
N GLY A 260 -11.39 -0.44 12.86
CA GLY A 260 -12.63 0.13 13.39
C GLY A 260 -13.82 -0.82 13.42
N GLY A 261 -13.77 -1.92 12.66
CA GLY A 261 -14.84 -2.93 12.56
C GLY A 261 -14.65 -4.10 13.52
N GLY A 262 -15.70 -4.91 13.70
CA GLY A 262 -15.66 -6.15 14.50
C GLY A 262 -16.03 -6.01 15.97
N PHE A 263 -16.12 -4.78 16.51
CA PHE A 263 -16.55 -4.52 17.88
C PHE A 263 -18.05 -4.32 17.98
N SER A 264 -18.67 -4.98 18.95
CA SER A 264 -19.98 -4.63 19.51
C SER A 264 -19.93 -3.31 20.29
N GLU A 265 -21.09 -2.70 20.56
CA GLU A 265 -21.16 -1.44 21.31
C GLU A 265 -20.66 -1.58 22.76
N GLU A 266 -20.90 -2.72 23.41
CA GLU A 266 -20.40 -3.02 24.76
C GLU A 266 -18.86 -3.18 24.78
N GLU A 267 -18.31 -3.86 23.78
CA GLU A 267 -16.86 -4.00 23.63
C GLU A 267 -16.20 -2.65 23.42
N ARG A 268 -16.79 -1.74 22.64
CA ARG A 268 -16.22 -0.40 22.41
C ARG A 268 -16.07 0.41 23.70
N ILE A 269 -17.01 0.28 24.64
CA ILE A 269 -16.95 0.95 25.94
C ILE A 269 -15.88 0.30 26.81
N THR A 270 -15.86 -1.03 26.87
CA THR A 270 -14.91 -1.82 27.68
C THR A 270 -13.47 -1.60 27.22
N TRP A 271 -13.23 -1.63 25.91
CA TRP A 271 -11.91 -1.38 25.33
C TRP A 271 -11.43 0.04 25.59
N LEU A 272 -12.29 1.05 25.41
CA LEU A 272 -11.91 2.44 25.68
C LEU A 272 -11.44 2.62 27.13
N ALA A 273 -12.21 2.12 28.09
CA ALA A 273 -11.88 2.25 29.52
C ALA A 273 -10.58 1.53 29.90
N ARG A 274 -10.20 0.47 29.17
CA ARG A 274 -8.91 -0.22 29.35
C ARG A 274 -7.76 0.56 28.72
N LEU A 275 -7.93 1.04 27.49
CA LEU A 275 -6.91 1.76 26.74
C LEU A 275 -6.52 3.08 27.40
N GLU A 276 -7.47 3.80 28.00
CA GLU A 276 -7.20 5.04 28.75
C GLU A 276 -6.23 4.82 29.93
N LYS A 277 -6.16 3.60 30.49
CA LYS A 277 -5.23 3.24 31.57
C LYS A 277 -3.85 2.83 31.07
N LEU A 278 -3.71 2.65 29.76
CA LEU A 278 -2.48 2.24 29.09
C LEU A 278 -1.86 3.37 28.28
N GLU A 279 -2.40 4.59 28.35
CA GLU A 279 -1.89 5.75 27.62
C GLU A 279 -0.37 5.91 27.84
N SER A 280 0.33 6.22 26.75
CA SER A 280 1.79 6.36 26.70
C SER A 280 2.14 7.59 25.87
N ASP A 281 3.20 8.29 26.28
CA ASP A 281 3.70 9.46 25.55
C ASP A 281 4.17 9.07 24.14
N SER A 282 4.09 10.03 23.22
CA SER A 282 4.57 9.88 21.85
C SER A 282 5.03 11.20 21.29
N SER A 283 6.24 11.23 20.75
CA SER A 283 6.73 12.35 19.94
C SER A 283 6.16 12.33 18.51
N PHE A 284 5.63 11.18 18.07
CA PHE A 284 4.92 11.04 16.81
C PHE A 284 3.42 11.33 16.98
N ARG A 285 2.85 12.17 16.12
CA ARG A 285 1.41 12.50 16.13
C ARG A 285 0.74 11.85 14.93
N MET A 286 -0.41 11.24 15.18
CA MET A 286 -1.20 10.57 14.15
C MET A 286 -2.65 11.04 14.27
N ALA A 287 -3.24 11.43 13.14
CA ALA A 287 -4.67 11.71 13.07
C ALA A 287 -5.44 10.39 12.89
N ASN A 288 -6.58 10.30 13.54
CA ASN A 288 -7.56 9.25 13.37
C ASN A 288 -8.43 9.52 12.12
N SER A 289 -9.32 8.59 11.79
CA SER A 289 -10.21 8.72 10.61
C SER A 289 -11.21 9.87 10.65
N GLU A 290 -11.35 10.59 11.77
CA GLU A 290 -12.14 11.81 11.93
C GLU A 290 -11.30 13.10 11.88
N GLY A 291 -9.98 12.98 11.69
CA GLY A 291 -9.05 14.12 11.70
C GLY A 291 -8.63 14.57 13.11
N THR A 292 -9.04 13.85 14.16
CA THR A 292 -8.65 14.12 15.55
C THR A 292 -7.39 13.34 15.91
N LEU A 293 -6.59 13.78 16.87
CA LEU A 293 -5.38 13.04 17.28
C LEU A 293 -5.71 11.71 17.95
N SER A 294 -5.03 10.65 17.51
CA SER A 294 -5.00 9.35 18.18
C SER A 294 -4.22 9.45 19.49
N ARG A 295 -4.59 8.62 20.47
CA ARG A 295 -3.90 8.50 21.75
C ARG A 295 -3.08 7.22 21.76
N PHE A 296 -1.78 7.32 22.02
CA PHE A 296 -0.88 6.18 22.05
C PHE A 296 -1.02 5.40 23.35
N VAL A 297 -0.81 4.09 23.27
CA VAL A 297 -0.85 3.17 24.42
C VAL A 297 0.40 2.31 24.45
N ARG A 298 0.78 1.84 25.63
CA ARG A 298 1.88 0.88 25.78
C ARG A 298 1.63 -0.34 24.88
N PRO A 299 2.63 -0.80 24.09
CA PRO A 299 2.48 -1.87 23.11
C PRO A 299 2.44 -3.24 23.80
N GLU A 300 1.39 -3.48 24.57
CA GLU A 300 1.22 -4.68 25.41
C GLU A 300 0.04 -5.56 24.94
N LEU A 301 -0.87 -5.01 24.14
CA LEU A 301 -2.10 -5.68 23.72
C LEU A 301 -1.95 -6.22 22.29
N ILE A 302 -2.32 -7.48 22.10
CA ILE A 302 -2.34 -8.14 20.79
C ILE A 302 -3.77 -8.51 20.45
N ILE A 303 -4.17 -8.23 19.21
CA ILE A 303 -5.48 -8.61 18.69
C ILE A 303 -5.35 -9.42 17.41
N GLU A 304 -6.28 -10.36 17.22
CA GLU A 304 -6.46 -11.06 15.96
C GLU A 304 -7.43 -10.25 15.09
N VAL A 305 -6.98 -9.93 13.87
CA VAL A 305 -7.73 -9.11 12.90
C VAL A 305 -7.99 -9.91 11.65
N ARG A 306 -9.27 -10.02 11.27
CA ARG A 306 -9.69 -10.56 9.97
C ARG A 306 -9.51 -9.51 8.89
N CYS A 307 -8.94 -9.91 7.76
CA CYS A 307 -8.72 -9.07 6.58
C CYS A 307 -9.21 -9.76 5.30
N SER A 308 -9.70 -8.98 4.34
CA SER A 308 -10.09 -9.49 3.02
C SER A 308 -8.95 -9.50 2.01
N ASP A 309 -7.99 -8.58 2.13
CA ASP A 309 -6.83 -8.48 1.24
C ASP A 309 -5.75 -7.58 1.89
N LEU A 310 -4.57 -7.55 1.28
CA LEU A 310 -3.50 -6.59 1.59
C LEU A 310 -3.24 -5.71 0.37
N LEU A 311 -3.05 -4.41 0.59
CA LEU A 311 -2.59 -3.47 -0.44
C LEU A 311 -1.16 -3.07 -0.16
N VAL A 312 -0.31 -3.09 -1.17
CA VAL A 312 1.11 -2.67 -1.10
C VAL A 312 1.39 -1.40 -1.90
N SER A 313 0.41 -0.90 -2.66
CA SER A 313 0.52 0.33 -3.44
C SER A 313 -0.77 1.16 -3.41
N ASP A 314 -0.63 2.47 -3.60
CA ASP A 314 -1.74 3.43 -3.65
C ASP A 314 -2.47 3.41 -5.02
N SER A 315 -3.41 4.33 -5.25
CA SER A 315 -4.14 4.42 -6.52
C SER A 315 -3.26 4.77 -7.71
N GLU A 316 -2.11 5.42 -7.48
CA GLU A 316 -1.12 5.80 -8.49
C GLU A 316 0.00 4.76 -8.63
N ASP A 317 -0.15 3.58 -8.02
CA ASP A 317 0.85 2.51 -8.04
C ASP A 317 2.16 2.80 -7.31
N ARG A 318 2.17 3.82 -6.45
CA ARG A 318 3.32 4.09 -5.57
C ARG A 318 3.28 3.15 -4.37
N PRO A 319 4.42 2.64 -3.90
CA PRO A 319 4.48 1.81 -2.70
C PRO A 319 3.82 2.48 -1.49
N ILE A 320 3.04 1.71 -0.73
CA ILE A 320 2.45 2.22 0.49
C ILE A 320 3.53 2.30 1.56
N ARG A 321 3.71 3.49 2.12
CA ARG A 321 4.65 3.72 3.22
C ARG A 321 3.91 4.10 4.49
N ARG A 322 4.41 3.63 5.63
CA ARG A 322 3.91 3.98 6.96
C ARG A 322 5.06 4.14 7.94
N MET A 323 4.88 5.02 8.92
CA MET A 323 5.86 5.27 9.96
C MET A 323 6.21 3.97 10.71
N ALA A 324 7.49 3.68 10.82
CA ALA A 324 8.03 2.77 11.81
C ALA A 324 8.32 3.53 13.10
N LEU A 325 8.03 2.92 14.23
CA LEU A 325 8.15 3.53 15.56
C LEU A 325 9.06 2.69 16.44
N SER A 326 9.90 3.33 17.23
CA SER A 326 10.49 2.70 18.42
C SER A 326 9.63 3.02 19.64
N TRP A 327 9.68 2.18 20.65
CA TRP A 327 9.04 2.42 21.93
C TRP A 327 9.98 2.04 23.08
N ASP A 328 10.05 2.89 24.09
CA ASP A 328 10.67 2.59 25.37
C ASP A 328 9.84 3.17 26.52
N ALA A 329 10.00 2.60 27.72
CA ALA A 329 9.16 2.94 28.87
C ALA A 329 9.39 4.36 29.42
N GLU A 330 10.55 4.97 29.16
CA GLU A 330 10.88 6.30 29.69
C GLU A 330 10.42 7.43 28.77
N ARG A 331 10.56 7.25 27.46
CA ARG A 331 10.30 8.29 26.44
C ARG A 331 9.05 8.03 25.61
N GLY A 332 8.45 6.85 25.72
CA GLY A 332 7.32 6.44 24.91
C GLY A 332 7.70 6.25 23.44
N TYR A 333 6.78 6.57 22.53
CA TYR A 333 6.97 6.36 21.09
C TYR A 333 7.84 7.44 20.44
N GLN A 334 8.75 6.99 19.56
CA GLN A 334 9.59 7.85 18.72
C GLN A 334 9.50 7.42 17.25
N PRO A 335 9.35 8.38 16.31
CA PRO A 335 9.35 8.07 14.89
C PRO A 335 10.76 7.70 14.41
N ILE A 336 10.86 6.58 13.70
CA ILE A 336 12.10 6.15 13.03
C ILE A 336 12.13 6.67 11.60
N GLY A 337 11.00 6.52 10.89
CA GLY A 337 10.85 6.94 9.50
C GLY A 337 9.83 6.09 8.76
N GLU A 338 9.37 6.57 7.61
CA GLU A 338 8.42 5.83 6.80
C GLU A 338 9.09 4.67 6.06
N GLN A 339 8.50 3.49 6.18
CA GLN A 339 8.95 2.25 5.55
C GLN A 339 7.85 1.72 4.63
N VAL A 340 8.25 1.05 3.55
CA VAL A 340 7.31 0.30 2.70
C VAL A 340 6.62 -0.76 3.54
N THR A 341 5.31 -0.87 3.41
CA THR A 341 4.48 -1.84 4.13
C THR A 341 3.21 -2.15 3.34
N ALA A 342 2.40 -3.05 3.87
CA ALA A 342 1.04 -3.27 3.40
C ALA A 342 0.02 -2.53 4.28
N VAL A 343 -1.19 -2.35 3.76
CA VAL A 343 -2.36 -1.97 4.56
C VAL A 343 -3.48 -2.99 4.38
N MET A 344 -4.26 -3.16 5.44
CA MET A 344 -5.35 -4.14 5.48
C MET A 344 -6.59 -3.62 4.76
N LEU A 345 -7.21 -4.47 3.93
CA LEU A 345 -8.55 -4.22 3.40
C LEU A 345 -9.62 -4.89 4.28
N HIS A 346 -10.64 -4.09 4.64
CA HIS A 346 -11.76 -4.47 5.50
C HIS A 346 -11.34 -5.12 6.84
N PRO A 347 -10.42 -4.49 7.61
CA PRO A 347 -9.97 -5.06 8.88
C PRO A 347 -11.12 -5.11 9.89
N ALA A 348 -11.31 -6.26 10.53
CA ALA A 348 -12.27 -6.46 11.60
C ALA A 348 -11.63 -7.17 12.79
N PHE A 349 -11.79 -6.61 13.98
CA PHE A 349 -11.43 -7.26 15.24
C PHE A 349 -12.16 -8.59 15.38
N LEU A 350 -11.43 -9.63 15.80
CA LEU A 350 -12.01 -10.92 16.17
C LEU A 350 -11.93 -11.17 17.67
N ARG A 351 -10.72 -11.07 18.24
CA ARG A 351 -10.46 -11.33 19.65
C ARG A 351 -9.11 -10.79 20.09
N GLU A 352 -8.92 -10.69 21.41
CA GLU A 352 -7.59 -10.49 22.00
C GLU A 352 -6.79 -11.80 22.00
N ARG A 353 -5.47 -11.68 21.82
CA ARG A 353 -4.51 -12.79 21.84
C ARG A 353 -3.66 -12.76 23.09
N THR A 354 -4.27 -13.13 24.21
CA THR A 354 -3.58 -13.25 25.51
C THR A 354 -2.60 -14.42 25.55
N ASP A 355 -2.64 -15.30 24.54
CA ASP A 355 -1.75 -16.43 24.33
C ASP A 355 -0.46 -16.08 23.54
N LYS A 356 -0.32 -14.83 23.08
CA LYS A 356 0.80 -14.38 22.25
C LYS A 356 1.67 -13.34 22.94
N ARG A 357 2.87 -13.15 22.40
CA ARG A 357 3.87 -12.17 22.85
C ARG A 357 4.07 -11.08 21.82
N VAL A 358 4.48 -9.91 22.30
CA VAL A 358 4.81 -8.75 21.45
C VAL A 358 6.25 -8.92 20.95
N ASP A 359 6.42 -9.83 19.99
CA ASP A 359 7.70 -10.11 19.35
C ASP A 359 7.53 -10.45 17.85
N ALA A 360 8.65 -10.47 17.12
CA ALA A 360 8.64 -10.74 15.68
C ALA A 360 8.19 -12.17 15.33
N GLY A 361 8.23 -13.11 16.28
CA GLY A 361 7.76 -14.48 16.05
C GLY A 361 6.23 -14.55 16.01
N ASP A 362 5.57 -13.93 16.98
CA ASP A 362 4.11 -14.02 17.15
C ASP A 362 3.33 -12.98 16.35
N VAL A 363 3.87 -11.76 16.20
CA VAL A 363 3.19 -10.60 15.59
C VAL A 363 4.07 -9.90 14.55
N GLY A 364 4.94 -10.67 13.88
CA GLY A 364 5.94 -10.12 12.96
C GLY A 364 5.48 -9.90 11.52
N GLN A 365 6.36 -9.26 10.74
CA GLN A 365 6.17 -8.94 9.33
C GLN A 365 5.98 -10.17 8.42
N GLY A 366 6.45 -11.35 8.83
CA GLY A 366 6.29 -12.61 8.09
C GLY A 366 4.84 -12.93 7.75
N GLN A 367 3.88 -12.47 8.57
CA GLN A 367 2.44 -12.66 8.31
C GLN A 367 1.97 -11.94 7.03
N VAL A 368 2.60 -10.81 6.72
CA VAL A 368 2.33 -9.99 5.52
C VAL A 368 3.17 -10.47 4.34
N THR A 369 4.48 -10.64 4.52
CA THR A 369 5.40 -11.00 3.41
C THR A 369 5.19 -12.42 2.88
N SER A 370 4.54 -13.30 3.64
CA SER A 370 4.08 -14.61 3.15
C SER A 370 2.91 -14.52 2.14
N ARG A 371 2.29 -13.35 1.99
CA ARG A 371 1.10 -13.14 1.14
C ARG A 371 1.31 -12.12 0.04
N VAL A 372 2.15 -11.12 0.28
CA VAL A 372 2.45 -10.06 -0.68
C VAL A 372 3.95 -9.83 -0.74
N GLN A 373 4.41 -9.42 -1.92
CA GLN A 373 5.76 -8.91 -2.09
C GLN A 373 5.75 -7.39 -2.04
N PHE A 374 6.78 -6.83 -1.43
CA PHE A 374 7.11 -5.42 -1.60
C PHE A 374 8.02 -5.31 -2.81
N GLU A 375 7.71 -4.38 -3.72
CA GLU A 375 8.60 -4.14 -4.86
C GLU A 375 9.91 -3.54 -4.33
N ASP A 376 11.05 -4.06 -4.80
CA ASP A 376 12.34 -3.41 -4.59
C ASP A 376 12.27 -2.07 -5.32
N GLU A 377 12.15 -0.97 -4.56
CA GLU A 377 12.30 0.34 -5.12
C GLU A 377 13.68 0.38 -5.82
N ARG A 378 13.75 0.93 -7.05
CA ARG A 378 15.00 1.60 -7.42
C ARG A 378 15.28 2.49 -6.23
N SER A 379 16.46 2.36 -5.62
CA SER A 379 16.94 3.41 -4.74
C SER A 379 17.03 4.66 -5.61
N GLU A 380 15.91 5.38 -5.76
CA GLU A 380 15.97 6.81 -5.86
C GLU A 380 16.84 7.20 -4.68
N ALA A 381 17.96 7.84 -5.00
CA ALA A 381 18.95 8.24 -4.01
C ALA A 381 18.18 8.76 -2.80
N ALA A 382 18.49 8.22 -1.62
CA ALA A 382 17.83 8.56 -0.36
C ALA A 382 17.49 10.06 -0.41
N PRO A 383 16.22 10.45 -0.18
CA PRO A 383 15.79 11.83 -0.34
C PRO A 383 16.86 12.69 0.29
N SER A 384 17.47 13.57 -0.53
CA SER A 384 18.75 14.17 -0.15
C SER A 384 18.66 14.67 1.28
N GLU A 385 19.74 14.56 2.04
CA GLU A 385 19.87 15.21 3.35
C GLU A 385 19.81 16.74 3.24
N ALA A 386 19.02 17.31 2.32
CA ALA A 386 18.59 18.68 2.31
C ALA A 386 17.91 18.95 3.66
N THR A 387 18.73 19.43 4.58
CA THR A 387 18.32 20.02 5.83
C THR A 387 17.54 21.27 5.49
N GLY A 388 16.27 21.34 5.90
CA GLY A 388 15.45 22.53 5.67
C GLY A 388 16.16 23.80 6.14
N ILE A 389 16.03 24.87 5.37
CA ILE A 389 16.70 26.15 5.62
C ILE A 389 15.74 27.04 6.43
N ILE A 390 16.20 27.58 7.56
CA ILE A 390 15.44 28.62 8.27
C ILE A 390 15.52 29.90 7.44
N VAL A 391 14.44 30.22 6.74
CA VAL A 391 14.36 31.40 5.86
C VAL A 391 13.85 32.64 6.60
N GLU A 392 13.22 32.46 7.75
CA GLU A 392 12.80 33.57 8.61
C GLU A 392 12.75 33.13 10.08
N ARG A 393 13.23 33.98 10.98
CA ARG A 393 13.16 33.73 12.42
C ARG A 393 13.01 35.03 13.16
N LYS A 394 12.04 35.08 14.08
CA LYS A 394 11.91 36.17 15.04
C LYS A 394 11.71 35.65 16.45
N VAL A 395 12.24 36.41 17.41
CA VAL A 395 12.24 36.07 18.83
C VAL A 395 11.76 37.28 19.61
N TRP A 396 10.91 37.04 20.59
CA TRP A 396 10.43 38.02 21.56
C TRP A 396 10.72 37.55 22.97
N THR A 397 11.05 38.50 23.83
CA THR A 397 11.21 38.25 25.26
C THR A 397 10.25 39.12 26.07
N LYS A 398 9.86 38.62 27.23
CA LYS A 398 9.09 39.38 28.22
C LYS A 398 9.65 39.09 29.60
N GLU A 399 10.10 40.13 30.28
CA GLU A 399 10.56 40.03 31.65
C GLU A 399 9.41 40.32 32.63
N THR A 400 9.27 39.50 33.65
CA THR A 400 8.32 39.72 34.74
C THR A 400 8.91 39.18 36.03
N LYS A 401 9.07 40.04 37.04
CA LYS A 401 9.65 39.69 38.35
C LYS A 401 11.02 39.00 38.27
N GLY A 402 11.91 39.48 37.37
CA GLY A 402 13.25 38.91 37.18
C GLY A 402 13.31 37.59 36.42
N LEU A 403 12.18 37.10 35.91
CA LEU A 403 12.10 35.92 35.05
C LEU A 403 11.84 36.31 33.60
N VAL A 404 12.51 35.65 32.66
CA VAL A 404 12.39 35.92 31.22
C VAL A 404 11.60 34.82 30.54
N ALA A 405 10.48 35.20 29.91
CA ALA A 405 9.74 34.36 28.97
C ALA A 405 10.23 34.62 27.54
N VAL A 406 10.13 33.61 26.67
CA VAL A 406 10.60 33.67 25.27
C VAL A 406 9.51 33.16 24.35
N ARG A 407 9.19 33.90 23.30
CA ARG A 407 8.33 33.44 22.20
C ARG A 407 9.12 33.56 20.91
N LYS A 408 9.11 32.54 20.06
CA LYS A 408 9.77 32.60 18.75
C LYS A 408 8.99 31.83 17.71
N TYR A 409 9.22 32.18 16.46
CA TYR A 409 8.96 31.28 15.35
C TYR A 409 10.21 31.12 14.49
N ALA A 410 10.27 30.00 13.77
CA ALA A 410 11.16 29.75 12.66
C ALA A 410 10.32 29.28 11.47
N LEU A 411 10.40 30.00 10.36
CA LEU A 411 9.91 29.56 9.06
C LEU A 411 11.03 28.77 8.38
N ILE A 412 10.74 27.53 8.05
CA ILE A 412 11.68 26.59 7.45
C ILE A 412 11.20 26.31 6.03
N GLU A 413 12.05 26.56 5.05
CA GLU A 413 11.89 26.05 3.70
C GLU A 413 12.46 24.64 3.64
N THR A 414 11.64 23.66 3.28
CA THR A 414 11.98 22.25 3.50
C THR A 414 13.04 21.71 2.54
N GLN A 415 13.30 22.40 1.43
CA GLN A 415 14.26 21.99 0.39
C GLN A 415 14.01 20.54 -0.11
N ARG A 416 12.76 20.07 0.02
CA ARG A 416 12.31 18.76 -0.43
C ARG A 416 11.31 18.93 -1.55
N ASP A 417 11.65 18.39 -2.70
CA ASP A 417 10.73 18.29 -3.82
C ASP A 417 9.81 17.07 -3.64
N GLY A 418 8.53 17.24 -3.98
CA GLY A 418 7.54 16.15 -3.96
C GLY A 418 6.22 16.53 -3.27
N ARG A 419 5.16 15.79 -3.59
CA ARG A 419 3.82 16.00 -3.01
C ARG A 419 3.73 15.71 -1.51
N ASP A 420 4.70 14.99 -0.96
CA ASP A 420 4.64 14.45 0.40
C ASP A 420 5.25 15.39 1.46
N TYR A 421 5.88 16.49 1.04
CA TYR A 421 6.46 17.50 1.93
C TYR A 421 5.91 18.90 1.61
N PRO A 422 5.38 19.65 2.59
CA PRO A 422 5.03 21.04 2.35
C PRO A 422 6.30 21.85 2.09
N PRO A 423 6.26 22.83 1.15
CA PRO A 423 7.44 23.64 0.85
C PRO A 423 7.88 24.50 2.04
N PHE A 424 6.93 24.87 2.92
CA PHE A 424 7.21 25.67 4.11
C PHE A 424 6.61 25.06 5.39
N VAL A 425 7.37 25.14 6.48
CA VAL A 425 6.96 24.76 7.83
C VAL A 425 7.21 25.91 8.79
N LEU A 426 6.17 26.33 9.52
CA LEU A 426 6.25 27.32 10.58
C LEU A 426 6.31 26.61 11.93
N PHE A 427 7.46 26.65 12.59
CA PHE A 427 7.67 26.11 13.93
C PHE A 427 7.65 27.24 14.97
N MET A 428 6.75 27.16 15.94
CA MET A 428 6.54 28.17 16.97
C MET A 428 6.91 27.60 18.34
N THR A 429 7.53 28.43 19.17
CA THR A 429 7.95 28.09 20.53
C THR A 429 7.46 29.17 21.49
N ASP A 430 6.92 28.74 22.61
CA ASP A 430 6.55 29.59 23.74
C ASP A 430 7.17 28.98 25.00
N TYR A 431 8.14 29.68 25.59
CA TYR A 431 8.78 29.35 26.85
C TYR A 431 8.37 30.35 27.94
N SER A 432 7.96 29.85 29.10
CA SER A 432 7.63 30.67 30.27
C SER A 432 7.99 29.89 31.54
N PRO A 433 8.96 30.35 32.34
CA PRO A 433 9.50 29.59 33.47
C PRO A 433 8.50 29.35 34.61
N GLY A 434 7.39 30.10 34.65
CA GLY A 434 6.35 29.95 35.67
C GLY A 434 5.22 28.97 35.32
N ARG A 435 5.26 28.29 34.17
CA ARG A 435 4.24 27.30 33.77
C ARG A 435 4.58 25.90 34.28
N ALA A 436 3.55 25.08 34.50
CA ALA A 436 3.71 23.66 34.81
C ALA A 436 4.43 22.90 33.69
N ASP A 437 4.15 23.25 32.43
CA ASP A 437 4.96 22.91 31.27
C ASP A 437 5.64 24.20 30.75
N PRO A 438 6.93 24.43 31.09
CA PRO A 438 7.61 25.65 30.74
C PRO A 438 7.73 25.88 29.23
N LEU A 439 7.79 24.82 28.42
CA LEU A 439 8.10 24.88 26.99
C LEU A 439 6.98 24.28 26.14
N GLN A 440 6.26 25.14 25.43
CA GLN A 440 5.22 24.73 24.49
C GLN A 440 5.69 24.96 23.06
N THR A 441 5.37 24.03 22.16
CA THR A 441 5.71 24.13 20.73
C THR A 441 4.51 23.82 19.84
N ALA A 442 4.43 24.50 18.70
CA ALA A 442 3.41 24.28 17.68
C ALA A 442 4.03 24.29 16.28
N LEU A 443 3.40 23.58 15.34
CA LEU A 443 3.86 23.45 13.96
C LEU A 443 2.68 23.70 13.01
N ARG A 444 2.91 24.47 11.95
CA ARG A 444 1.96 24.66 10.83
C ARG A 444 2.70 24.45 9.50
N SER A 445 2.00 23.93 8.50
CA SER A 445 2.51 23.79 7.13
C SER A 445 1.90 24.85 6.21
N ALA A 446 2.64 25.25 5.19
CA ALA A 446 2.17 26.17 4.16
C ALA A 446 2.61 25.70 2.76
N GLY A 447 1.68 25.76 1.81
CA GLY A 447 1.91 25.40 0.41
C GLY A 447 2.62 26.48 -0.41
N SER A 448 2.78 27.68 0.15
CA SER A 448 3.51 28.79 -0.45
C SER A 448 4.03 29.73 0.63
N ARG A 449 4.98 30.59 0.26
CA ARG A 449 5.52 31.61 1.15
C ARG A 449 4.44 32.59 1.62
N ASP A 450 3.51 32.97 0.74
CA ASP A 450 2.42 33.90 1.07
C ASP A 450 1.48 33.32 2.15
N VAL A 451 1.13 32.05 2.03
CA VAL A 451 0.33 31.36 3.05
C VAL A 451 1.09 31.31 4.39
N ALA A 452 2.40 31.06 4.35
CA ALA A 452 3.22 31.07 5.55
C ALA A 452 3.24 32.46 6.22
N GLN A 453 3.34 33.53 5.44
CA GLN A 453 3.32 34.91 5.95
C GLN A 453 2.00 35.27 6.62
N LEU A 454 0.86 34.84 6.05
CA LEU A 454 -0.45 35.02 6.68
C LEU A 454 -0.52 34.29 8.03
N GLN A 455 0.00 33.06 8.10
CA GLN A 455 0.04 32.30 9.35
C GLN A 455 0.94 32.96 10.41
N ILE A 456 2.08 33.52 10.00
CA ILE A 456 3.00 34.27 10.87
C ILE A 456 2.31 35.52 11.42
N ALA A 457 1.70 36.33 10.55
CA ALA A 457 1.02 37.55 10.96
C ALA A 457 -0.08 37.27 11.99
N ALA A 458 -0.91 36.26 11.74
CA ALA A 458 -1.94 35.83 12.68
C ALA A 458 -1.36 35.36 14.02
N TRP A 459 -0.27 34.59 14.00
CA TRP A 459 0.38 34.13 15.23
C TRP A 459 0.98 35.30 16.03
N ILE A 460 1.63 36.26 15.37
CA ILE A 460 2.17 37.47 16.01
C ILE A 460 1.03 38.26 16.64
N GLU A 461 -0.06 38.49 15.91
CA GLU A 461 -1.21 39.22 16.42
C GLU A 461 -1.78 38.55 17.68
N GLU A 462 -1.93 37.22 17.68
CA GLU A 462 -2.46 36.46 18.80
C GLU A 462 -1.50 36.43 20.01
N ASN A 463 -0.20 36.26 19.77
CA ASN A 463 0.76 35.90 20.81
C ASN A 463 1.69 37.04 21.24
N ILE A 464 1.93 38.05 20.43
CA ILE A 464 2.84 39.15 20.76
C ILE A 464 2.03 40.37 21.17
N LYS A 465 1.74 40.47 22.47
CA LYS A 465 0.97 41.55 23.08
C LYS A 465 1.88 42.56 23.82
N LYS A 466 1.29 43.58 24.44
CA LYS A 466 2.03 44.58 25.22
C LYS A 466 2.99 43.95 26.23
N GLY A 467 4.25 44.39 26.22
CA GLY A 467 5.32 43.94 27.10
C GLY A 467 6.20 42.82 26.54
N TRP A 468 5.93 42.33 25.32
CA TRP A 468 6.87 41.50 24.57
C TRP A 468 7.75 42.38 23.69
N ASN A 469 9.07 42.23 23.80
CA ASN A 469 10.05 42.99 23.04
C ASN A 469 10.76 42.07 22.06
N GLU A 470 10.83 42.46 20.79
CA GLU A 470 11.57 41.73 19.76
C GLU A 470 13.08 41.77 20.09
N VAL A 471 13.75 40.63 19.95
CA VAL A 471 15.17 40.47 20.23
C VAL A 471 15.87 40.03 18.95
N GLY A 472 16.85 40.82 18.50
CA GLY A 472 17.70 40.47 17.36
C GLY A 472 17.12 40.78 15.99
N GLY A 473 16.33 41.85 15.86
CA GLY A 473 15.95 42.41 14.56
C GLY A 473 17.11 43.13 13.90
N ASP A 474 18.11 42.37 13.45
CA ASP A 474 19.00 42.63 12.30
C ASP A 474 20.18 41.64 12.32
N ALA A 475 20.21 40.74 11.34
CA ALA A 475 21.42 40.28 10.66
C ALA A 475 20.99 39.43 9.47
N ALA A 476 20.95 40.05 8.29
CA ALA A 476 21.26 39.35 7.07
C ALA A 476 22.72 38.87 7.16
N ALA A 477 22.92 37.57 7.00
CA ALA A 477 24.12 36.93 6.46
C ALA A 477 23.73 35.51 6.02
#